data_AF-A0A9D7INY1-F1
#
_entry.id   AF-A0A9D7INY1-F1
#
_cell.length_a   1.000
_cell.length_b   1.000
_cell.length_c   1.000
_cell.angle_alpha   90.00
_cell.angle_beta   90.00
_cell.angle_gamma   90.00
#
_symmetry.space_group_name_H-M   'P 1'
#
loop_
_entity.id
_entity.type
_entity.pdbx_description
1 polymer ?
#
loop_
_entity_poly.entity_id
_entity_poly.type
_entity_poly.pdbx_seq_one_letter_code
_entity_poly.pdbx_strand_id
1 'polypeptide(L)' 'MDGESLSARSVHQDGRWSVVIRRALEVQAEGMTAIQFTPGQVLRSAFAVWDGGNQERAGIKAFSPAWLDLKLEA' A
#
# COMPACT_ATOMS: atom_id res chain seq x y z
N MET A 1 8.41 -3.95 22.48
CA MET A 1 8.90 -3.04 21.41
C MET A 1 8.14 -3.50 20.19
N ASP A 2 6.85 -3.21 20.17
CA ASP A 2 5.89 -3.89 19.30
C ASP A 2 5.42 -2.83 18.30
N GLY A 3 6.32 -2.54 17.35
CA GLY A 3 6.09 -1.53 16.33
C GLY A 3 4.76 -1.76 15.63
N GLU A 4 3.93 -0.73 15.61
CA GLU A 4 2.57 -0.74 15.07
C GLU A 4 2.55 -1.37 13.68
N SER A 5 1.98 -2.57 13.61
CA SER A 5 2.37 -3.52 12.57
C SER A 5 1.55 -3.31 11.29
N LEU A 6 2.24 -2.88 10.24
CA LEU A 6 1.82 -3.14 8.87
C LEU A 6 1.65 -4.66 8.71
N SER A 7 0.45 -5.09 8.31
CA SER A 7 0.15 -6.49 8.05
C SER A 7 -0.45 -6.64 6.67
N ALA A 8 -0.31 -7.82 6.08
CA ALA A 8 -0.92 -8.14 4.80
C ALA A 8 -1.51 -9.54 4.81
N ARG A 9 -2.61 -9.72 4.09
CA ARG A 9 -3.18 -11.03 3.78
C ARG A 9 -3.43 -11.12 2.30
N SER A 10 -3.17 -12.28 1.72
CA SER A 10 -3.36 -12.51 0.30
C SER A 10 -3.99 -13.88 0.02
N VAL A 11 -4.69 -13.96 -1.12
CA VAL A 11 -5.19 -15.18 -1.72
C VAL A 11 -4.90 -15.14 -3.21
N HIS A 12 -4.43 -16.25 -3.77
CA HIS A 12 -4.33 -16.44 -5.21
C HIS A 12 -5.31 -17.53 -5.63
N GLN A 13 -6.27 -17.16 -6.48
CA GLN A 13 -7.31 -18.06 -6.96
C GLN A 13 -7.73 -17.63 -8.37
N ASP A 14 -7.99 -18.60 -9.25
CA ASP A 14 -8.47 -18.39 -10.62
C ASP A 14 -7.63 -17.38 -11.42
N GLY A 15 -6.30 -17.47 -11.28
CA GLY A 15 -5.34 -16.61 -11.97
C GLY A 15 -5.30 -15.16 -11.46
N ARG A 16 -5.86 -14.88 -10.28
CA ARG A 16 -5.93 -13.54 -9.71
C ARG A 16 -5.43 -13.49 -8.28
N TRP A 17 -4.63 -12.46 -7.97
CA TRP A 17 -4.28 -12.10 -6.61
C TRP A 17 -5.33 -11.17 -6.01
N SER A 18 -5.73 -11.47 -4.77
CA SER A 18 -6.45 -10.55 -3.89
C SER A 18 -5.58 -10.28 -2.68
N VAL A 19 -5.25 -9.02 -2.41
CA VAL A 19 -4.33 -8.62 -1.35
C VAL A 19 -4.95 -7.50 -0.52
N VAL A 20 -4.93 -7.65 0.79
CA VAL A 20 -5.30 -6.60 1.74
C VAL A 20 -4.06 -6.22 2.54
N ILE A 21 -3.67 -4.95 2.47
CA ILE A 21 -2.62 -4.36 3.30
C ILE A 21 -3.30 -3.51 4.37
N ARG A 22 -2.99 -3.76 5.63
CA ARG A 22 -3.61 -3.13 6.80
C ARG A 22 -2.54 -2.49 7.67
N ARG A 23 -2.81 -1.28 8.16
CA ARG A 23 -2.05 -0.58 9.20
C ARG A 23 -3.00 0.25 10.06
N ALA A 24 -2.50 0.73 11.21
CA ALA A 24 -3.17 1.80 11.94
C ALA A 24 -3.14 3.11 11.12
N LEU A 25 -4.17 3.94 11.31
CA LEU A 25 -4.29 5.24 10.63
C LEU A 25 -3.19 6.19 11.08
N GLU A 26 -3.01 6.28 12.40
CA GLU A 26 -1.89 6.94 13.05
C GLU A 26 -0.82 5.90 13.38
N VAL A 27 0.44 6.25 13.14
CA VAL A 27 1.59 5.44 13.55
C VAL A 27 2.66 6.29 14.21
N GLN A 28 3.18 5.82 15.34
CA GLN A 28 4.40 6.26 16.01
C GLN A 28 5.60 5.88 15.16
N ALA A 29 5.95 6.75 14.23
CA ALA A 29 7.17 6.58 13.47
C ALA A 29 8.37 7.05 14.31
N GLU A 30 9.33 6.16 14.57
CA GLU A 30 10.68 6.54 14.96
C GLU A 30 11.34 7.24 13.76
N GLY A 31 11.00 8.53 13.57
CA GLY A 31 11.42 9.37 12.44
C GLY A 31 10.25 9.93 11.60
N MET A 32 10.43 11.11 11.01
CA MET A 32 9.38 11.93 10.37
C MET A 32 8.87 11.42 8.99
N THR A 33 8.87 10.12 8.69
CA THR A 33 8.72 9.65 7.29
C THR A 33 7.43 8.89 6.98
N ALA A 34 6.67 8.44 7.97
CA ALA A 34 5.42 7.73 7.71
C ALA A 34 4.25 8.71 7.49
N ILE A 35 3.50 8.51 6.40
CA ILE A 35 2.26 9.24 6.16
C ILE A 35 1.23 8.85 7.24
N GLN A 36 0.62 9.85 7.86
CA GLN A 36 -0.50 9.70 8.79
C GLN A 36 -1.81 9.85 8.02
N PHE A 37 -2.81 9.05 8.37
CA PHE A 37 -4.13 9.07 7.75
C PHE A 37 -5.16 9.69 8.71
N THR A 38 -5.74 10.82 8.34
CA THR A 38 -6.74 11.51 9.17
C THR A 38 -8.11 11.48 8.48
N PRO A 39 -9.23 11.21 9.19
CA PRO A 39 -10.57 11.27 8.61
C PRO A 39 -10.83 12.58 7.85
N GLY A 40 -11.49 12.49 6.69
CA GLY A 40 -11.75 13.62 5.78
C GLY A 40 -10.56 14.03 4.89
N GLN A 41 -9.36 13.47 5.08
CA GLN A 41 -8.18 13.82 4.29
C GLN A 41 -8.24 13.25 2.87
N VAL A 42 -7.70 14.00 1.90
CA VAL A 42 -7.37 13.48 0.57
C VAL A 42 -5.86 13.31 0.46
N LEU A 43 -5.44 12.08 0.16
CA LEU A 43 -4.04 11.68 0.01
C LEU A 43 -3.73 11.35 -1.45
N ARG A 44 -2.46 11.46 -1.83
CA ARG A 44 -2.00 10.94 -3.12
C ARG A 44 -1.51 9.51 -2.95
N SER A 45 -1.98 8.62 -3.81
CA SER A 45 -1.64 7.20 -3.81
C SER A 45 -1.24 6.74 -5.21
N ALA A 46 -0.39 5.72 -5.27
CA ALA A 46 -0.01 5.05 -6.51
C ALA A 46 0.31 3.59 -6.19
N PHE A 47 0.09 2.71 -7.14
CA PHE A 47 0.33 1.27 -6.98
C PHE A 47 1.41 0.81 -7.95
N ALA A 48 2.22 -0.15 -7.53
CA ALA A 48 3.13 -0.88 -8.39
C ALA A 48 2.94 -2.38 -8.16
N VAL A 49 2.96 -3.15 -9.24
CA VAL A 49 2.78 -4.61 -9.22
C VAL A 49 3.88 -5.27 -10.02
N TRP A 50 4.39 -6.37 -9.50
CA TRP A 50 5.42 -7.18 -10.13
C TRP A 50 4.84 -8.54 -10.44
N ASP A 51 4.89 -8.95 -11.71
CA ASP A 51 4.66 -10.34 -12.10
C ASP A 51 5.98 -11.13 -12.05
N GLY A 52 6.14 -11.93 -10.99
CA GLY A 52 7.30 -12.80 -10.84
C GLY A 52 7.42 -13.88 -11.93
N GLY A 53 6.31 -14.31 -12.52
CA GLY A 53 6.31 -15.23 -13.67
C GLY A 53 6.91 -14.59 -14.92
N ASN A 54 6.78 -13.27 -15.05
CA ASN A 54 7.42 -12.45 -16.07
C ASN A 54 8.81 -11.91 -15.64
N GLN A 55 9.39 -12.46 -14.56
CA GLN A 55 10.68 -12.03 -14.00
C GLN A 55 10.74 -10.55 -13.61
N GLU A 56 9.61 -9.92 -13.27
CA GLU A 56 9.60 -8.53 -12.84
C GLU A 56 10.20 -8.39 -11.43
N ARG A 57 11.06 -7.39 -11.25
CA ARG A 57 11.72 -7.05 -9.97
C ARG A 57 12.30 -5.63 -10.02
N ALA A 58 12.51 -5.03 -8.84
CA ALA A 58 13.09 -3.68 -8.70
C ALA A 58 12.33 -2.62 -9.52
N GLY A 59 12.99 -2.00 -10.52
CA GLY A 59 12.37 -1.01 -11.41
C GLY A 59 11.48 -1.59 -12.52
N ILE A 60 11.60 -2.89 -12.79
CA ILE A 60 10.83 -3.59 -13.83
C ILE A 60 9.53 -4.05 -13.20
N LYS A 61 8.43 -3.36 -13.54
CA LYS A 61 7.08 -3.53 -12.98
C LYS A 61 6.05 -2.77 -13.79
N ALA A 62 4.78 -3.14 -13.65
CA ALA A 62 3.69 -2.23 -13.97
C ALA A 62 3.42 -1.29 -12.79
N PHE A 63 3.02 -0.05 -13.06
CA PHE A 63 2.70 0.94 -12.03
C PHE A 63 1.63 1.92 -12.50
N SER A 64 0.96 2.59 -11.56
CA SER A 64 0.00 3.67 -11.85
C SER A 64 0.73 4.85 -12.52
N PRO A 65 0.38 5.26 -13.75
CA PRO A 65 1.12 6.29 -14.48
C PRO A 65 0.95 7.70 -13.89
N ALA A 66 -0.05 7.90 -13.04
CA ALA A 66 -0.32 9.15 -12.35
C ALA A 66 -0.73 8.88 -10.90
N TRP A 67 -0.65 9.91 -10.06
CA TRP A 67 -1.20 9.88 -8.71
C TRP A 67 -2.72 9.75 -8.75
N LEU A 68 -3.24 8.92 -7.84
CA LEU A 68 -4.66 8.72 -7.59
C LEU A 68 -5.03 9.39 -6.26
N ASP A 69 -6.17 10.08 -6.23
CA ASP A 69 -6.70 10.63 -4.99
C ASP A 69 -7.32 9.51 -4.14
N LEU A 70 -6.81 9.37 -2.93
CA LEU A 70 -7.34 8.50 -1.88
C LEU A 70 -7.99 9.39 -0.83
N LYS A 71 -9.32 9.49 -0.89
CA LYS A 71 -10.10 10.18 0.13
C LYS A 71 -10.42 9.23 1.29
N LEU A 72 -10.01 9.60 2.50
CA LEU A 72 -10.50 8.99 3.72
C LEU A 72 -11.78 9.70 4.12
N GLU A 73 -12.87 8.95 4.28
CA GLU A 73 -14.16 9.51 4.71
C GLU A 73 -14.08 10.03 6.16
N ALA A 74 -15.03 10.89 6.52
CA ALA A 74 -15.13 11.52 7.85
C ALA A 74 -16.15 10.81 8.73
#